data_AF-A0A6G4UAF9-F1
#
_entry.id   AF-A0A6G4UAF9-F1
#
_cell.length_a   1.000
_cell.length_b   1.000
_cell.length_c   1.000
_cell.angle_alpha   90.00
_cell.angle_beta   90.00
_cell.angle_gamma   90.00
#
_symmetry.space_group_name_H-M   'P 1'
#
loop_
_entity.id
_entity.type
_entity.pdbx_description
1 polymer ?
#
loop_
_entity_poly.entity_id
_entity_poly.type
_entity_poly.pdbx_seq_one_letter_code
_entity_poly.pdbx_strand_id
1 'polypeptide(L)'
;MSEPEPETHAYSLEEAAEEESARAATSAPGSPERLHHLLWAAEGNWLCGRYEESLELSERAIREYGDEAQLAAAYRIRVLDADGRREEALRAAAELKAADPQDPEVRDILARVLPEA
;
A
#
# COMPACT_ATOMS: atom_id res chain seq x y z
N MET A 1 -13.61 -43.46 15.05
CA MET A 1 -13.79 -42.42 14.01
C MET A 1 -13.02 -41.22 14.53
N SER A 2 -11.86 -40.92 13.95
CA SER A 2 -11.15 -39.68 14.27
C SER A 2 -11.87 -38.54 13.59
N GLU A 3 -12.25 -37.52 14.35
CA GLU A 3 -12.67 -36.23 13.80
C GLU A 3 -11.48 -35.65 13.01
N PRO A 4 -11.70 -35.07 11.81
CA PRO A 4 -10.65 -34.33 11.14
C PRO A 4 -10.30 -33.10 11.97
N GLU A 5 -9.03 -32.97 12.36
CA GLU A 5 -8.48 -31.76 12.96
C GLU A 5 -8.80 -30.57 12.03
N PRO A 6 -9.21 -29.40 12.55
CA PRO A 6 -9.40 -28.23 11.73
C PRO A 6 -8.05 -27.87 11.13
N GLU A 7 -7.92 -28.00 9.81
CA GLU A 7 -6.78 -27.48 9.09
C GLU A 7 -6.77 -25.96 9.31
N THR A 8 -5.95 -25.50 10.25
CA THR A 8 -5.49 -24.11 10.28
C THR A 8 -4.75 -23.88 8.97
N HIS A 9 -5.48 -23.51 7.92
CA HIS A 9 -4.92 -22.87 6.75
C HIS A 9 -4.28 -21.60 7.28
N ALA A 10 -2.95 -21.64 7.46
CA ALA A 10 -2.18 -20.42 7.61
C ALA A 10 -2.44 -19.61 6.35
N TYR A 11 -3.21 -18.53 6.48
CA TYR A 11 -3.53 -17.65 5.36
C TYR A 11 -2.23 -17.26 4.67
N SER A 12 -2.15 -17.55 3.37
CA SER A 12 -1.05 -17.07 2.57
C SER A 12 -1.10 -15.53 2.49
N LEU A 13 0.04 -14.91 2.23
CA LEU A 13 0.11 -13.47 2.06
C LEU A 13 -0.75 -13.00 0.88
N GLU A 14 -0.87 -13.84 -0.15
CA GLU A 14 -1.70 -13.59 -1.33
C GLU A 14 -3.18 -13.56 -0.97
N GLU A 15 -3.66 -14.57 -0.23
CA GLU A 15 -5.05 -14.64 0.25
C GLU A 15 -5.38 -13.47 1.19
N ALA A 16 -4.44 -13.08 2.05
CA ALA A 16 -4.62 -11.94 2.94
C ALA A 16 -4.75 -10.62 2.14
N ALA A 17 -3.91 -10.41 1.13
CA ALA A 17 -3.98 -9.24 0.26
C ALA A 17 -5.27 -9.21 -0.57
N GLU A 18 -5.76 -10.36 -1.02
CA GLU A 18 -7.03 -10.49 -1.73
C GLU A 18 -8.22 -10.21 -0.81
N GLU A 19 -8.20 -10.71 0.43
CA GLU A 19 -9.24 -10.45 1.40
C GLU A 19 -9.32 -8.96 1.75
N GLU A 20 -8.18 -8.30 1.97
CA GLU A 20 -8.13 -6.86 2.21
C GLU A 20 -8.61 -6.06 0.99
N SER A 21 -8.29 -6.52 -0.23
CA SER A 21 -8.82 -5.92 -1.46
C SER A 21 -10.36 -6.04 -1.52
N ALA A 22 -10.92 -7.18 -1.13
CA ALA A 22 -12.36 -7.42 -1.08
C ALA A 22 -13.05 -6.58 0.01
N ARG A 23 -12.43 -6.45 1.19
CA ARG A 23 -12.90 -5.57 2.26
C ARG A 23 -12.88 -4.11 1.82
N ALA A 24 -11.83 -3.66 1.15
CA ALA A 24 -11.78 -2.34 0.55
C ALA A 24 -12.91 -2.15 -0.47
N ALA A 25 -13.21 -3.13 -1.32
CA ALA A 25 -14.27 -3.03 -2.32
C ALA A 25 -15.68 -2.90 -1.72
N THR A 26 -15.92 -3.53 -0.57
CA THR A 26 -17.22 -3.53 0.12
C THR A 26 -17.40 -2.43 1.15
N SER A 27 -16.31 -1.76 1.56
CA SER A 27 -16.33 -0.64 2.50
C SER A 27 -16.84 0.66 1.85
N ALA A 28 -17.46 1.51 2.65
CA ALA A 28 -18.04 2.78 2.20
C ALA A 28 -16.95 3.71 1.62
N PRO A 29 -17.16 4.32 0.44
CA PRO A 29 -16.22 5.30 -0.13
C PRO A 29 -15.90 6.43 0.84
N GLY A 30 -14.62 6.78 0.97
CA GLY A 30 -14.15 7.82 1.89
C GLY A 30 -14.20 7.45 3.38
N SER A 31 -14.49 6.20 3.74
CA SER A 31 -14.47 5.77 5.14
C SER A 31 -13.04 5.43 5.63
N PRO A 32 -12.72 5.65 6.91
CA PRO A 32 -11.41 5.28 7.47
C PRO A 32 -11.09 3.79 7.31
N GLU A 33 -12.09 2.92 7.43
CA GLU A 33 -11.95 1.47 7.24
C GLU A 33 -11.54 1.15 5.81
N ARG A 34 -12.12 1.83 4.84
CA ARG A 34 -11.76 1.64 3.44
C ARG A 34 -10.34 2.10 3.15
N LEU A 35 -9.88 3.22 3.73
CA LEU A 35 -8.49 3.62 3.63
C LEU A 35 -7.56 2.55 4.22
N HIS A 36 -7.88 2.04 5.42
CA HIS A 36 -7.14 0.97 6.06
C HIS A 36 -7.01 -0.28 5.17
N HIS A 37 -8.13 -0.77 4.63
CA HIS A 37 -8.14 -1.93 3.74
C HIS A 37 -7.35 -1.69 2.45
N LEU A 38 -7.44 -0.49 1.85
CA LEU A 38 -6.65 -0.14 0.66
C LEU A 38 -5.14 -0.15 0.96
N LEU A 39 -4.73 0.36 2.12
CA LEU A 39 -3.32 0.36 2.55
C LEU A 39 -2.79 -1.06 2.74
N TRP A 40 -3.54 -1.89 3.46
CA TRP A 40 -3.15 -3.28 3.76
C TRP A 40 -3.15 -4.15 2.51
N ALA A 41 -4.14 -3.96 1.62
CA ALA A 41 -4.16 -4.62 0.33
C ALA A 41 -2.97 -4.19 -0.55
N ALA A 42 -2.65 -2.89 -0.60
CA ALA A 42 -1.52 -2.39 -1.38
C ALA A 42 -0.20 -2.97 -0.88
N GLU A 43 0.03 -2.97 0.43
CA GLU A 43 1.22 -3.54 1.04
C GLU A 43 1.33 -5.05 0.81
N GLY A 44 0.24 -5.79 0.98
CA GLY A 44 0.21 -7.23 0.73
C GLY A 44 0.54 -7.56 -0.72
N ASN A 45 -0.04 -6.83 -1.68
CA ASN A 45 0.26 -7.01 -3.10
C ASN A 45 1.74 -6.69 -3.43
N TRP A 46 2.30 -5.64 -2.82
CA TRP A 46 3.73 -5.34 -2.97
C TRP A 46 4.62 -6.48 -2.47
N LEU A 47 4.33 -7.03 -1.29
CA LEU A 47 5.09 -8.14 -0.72
C LEU A 47 5.00 -9.43 -1.56
N CYS A 48 3.88 -9.62 -2.26
CA CYS A 48 3.68 -10.71 -3.23
C CYS A 48 4.34 -10.45 -4.59
N GLY A 49 4.95 -9.27 -4.82
CA GLY A 49 5.48 -8.88 -6.12
C GLY A 49 4.42 -8.49 -7.17
N ARG A 50 3.16 -8.32 -6.75
CA ARG A 50 2.03 -7.84 -7.56
C ARG A 50 2.03 -6.32 -7.60
N TYR A 51 3.00 -5.76 -8.33
CA TYR A 51 3.30 -4.32 -8.29
C TYR A 51 2.19 -3.48 -8.92
N GLU A 52 1.62 -3.89 -10.04
CA GLU A 52 0.51 -3.21 -10.68
C GLU A 52 -0.72 -3.09 -9.77
N GLU A 53 -1.15 -4.19 -9.13
CA GLU A 53 -2.27 -4.19 -8.19
C GLU A 53 -1.98 -3.28 -6.99
N SER A 54 -0.75 -3.32 -6.46
CA SER A 54 -0.33 -2.44 -5.37
C SER A 54 -0.38 -0.96 -5.77
N LEU A 55 0.05 -0.62 -6.99
CA LEU A 55 -0.01 0.74 -7.52
C LEU A 55 -1.45 1.20 -7.69
N GLU A 56 -2.33 0.38 -8.27
CA GLU A 56 -3.74 0.72 -8.47
C GLU A 56 -4.44 1.01 -7.14
N LEU A 57 -4.20 0.19 -6.12
CA LEU A 57 -4.76 0.36 -4.78
C LEU A 57 -4.22 1.62 -4.10
N SER A 58 -2.92 1.88 -4.21
CA SER A 58 -2.29 3.08 -3.67
C SER A 58 -2.83 4.35 -4.34
N GLU A 59 -2.93 4.36 -5.66
CA GLU A 59 -3.47 5.49 -6.42
C GLU A 59 -4.95 5.73 -6.14
N ARG A 60 -5.71 4.65 -5.91
CA ARG A 60 -7.10 4.75 -5.47
C ARG A 60 -7.21 5.40 -4.09
N ALA A 61 -6.38 5.00 -3.12
CA ALA A 61 -6.36 5.62 -1.80
C ALA A 61 -5.98 7.11 -1.90
N ILE A 62 -4.96 7.47 -2.69
CA ILE A 62 -4.59 8.88 -2.90
C ILE A 62 -5.75 9.69 -3.48
N ARG A 63 -6.46 9.14 -4.47
CA ARG A 63 -7.61 9.82 -5.11
C ARG A 63 -8.80 9.98 -4.17
N GLU A 64 -9.05 9.00 -3.32
CA GLU A 64 -10.22 9.00 -2.42
C GLU A 64 -9.99 9.82 -1.14
N TYR A 65 -8.76 9.88 -0.62
CA TYR A 65 -8.48 10.46 0.71
C TYR A 65 -7.52 11.67 0.69
N GLY A 66 -6.89 11.97 -0.45
CA GLY A 66 -6.03 13.14 -0.60
C GLY A 66 -4.91 13.18 0.45
N ASP A 67 -4.85 14.26 1.22
CA ASP A 67 -3.81 14.51 2.22
C ASP A 67 -3.75 13.46 3.34
N GLU A 68 -4.85 12.74 3.61
CA GLU A 68 -4.88 11.66 4.60
C GLU A 68 -4.17 10.39 4.09
N ALA A 69 -3.94 10.27 2.78
CA ALA A 69 -3.36 9.09 2.13
C ALA A 69 -1.82 9.10 2.05
N GLN A 70 -1.12 9.77 2.99
CA GLN A 70 0.34 9.91 2.92
C GLN A 70 1.05 8.56 2.88
N LEU A 71 0.57 7.58 3.65
CA LEU A 71 1.12 6.22 3.64
C LEU A 71 0.88 5.51 2.31
N ALA A 72 -0.26 5.73 1.65
CA ALA A 72 -0.52 5.18 0.31
C ALA A 72 0.41 5.79 -0.74
N ALA A 73 0.68 7.10 -0.66
CA ALA A 73 1.67 7.76 -1.50
C ALA A 73 3.08 7.18 -1.27
N ALA A 74 3.42 6.88 -0.01
CA ALA A 74 4.68 6.23 0.33
C ALA A 74 4.77 4.80 -0.23
N TYR A 75 3.70 4.00 -0.13
CA TYR A 75 3.65 2.66 -0.73
C TYR A 75 3.79 2.69 -2.24
N ARG A 76 3.09 3.60 -2.92
CA ARG A 76 3.27 3.85 -4.36
C ARG A 76 4.74 4.09 -4.72
N ILE A 77 5.44 4.93 -3.95
CA ILE A 77 6.88 5.19 -4.15
C ILE A 77 7.72 3.91 -3.97
N ARG A 78 7.46 3.12 -2.92
CA ARG A 78 8.19 1.86 -2.66
C ARG A 78 8.00 0.87 -3.80
N VAL A 79 6.78 0.77 -4.32
CA VAL A 79 6.45 -0.14 -5.41
C VAL A 79 7.13 0.28 -6.71
N LEU A 80 7.06 1.57 -7.06
CA LEU A 80 7.77 2.09 -8.25
C LEU A 80 9.28 1.85 -8.17
N ASP A 81 9.87 2.02 -6.99
CA ASP A 81 11.30 1.74 -6.77
C ASP A 81 11.62 0.25 -6.92
N ALA A 82 10.79 -0.63 -6.34
CA ALA A 82 10.94 -2.09 -6.42
C ALA A 82 10.73 -2.64 -7.85
N ASP A 83 9.82 -2.03 -8.61
CA ASP A 83 9.52 -2.35 -10.02
C ASP A 83 10.57 -1.76 -11.00
N GLY A 84 11.59 -1.06 -10.48
CA GLY A 84 12.65 -0.47 -11.31
C GLY A 84 12.23 0.82 -12.03
N ARG A 85 11.03 1.34 -11.78
CA ARG A 85 10.51 2.62 -12.30
C ARG A 85 11.06 3.81 -11.49
N ARG A 86 12.39 3.86 -11.39
CA ARG A 86 13.15 4.79 -10.51
C ARG A 86 12.80 6.25 -10.73
N GLU A 87 12.65 6.69 -11.97
CA GLU A 87 12.32 8.09 -12.29
C GLU A 87 10.94 8.50 -11.77
N GLU A 88 9.97 7.60 -11.86
CA GLU A 88 8.62 7.82 -11.34
C GLU A 88 8.61 7.81 -9.81
N ALA A 89 9.36 6.90 -9.19
CA ALA A 89 9.53 6.87 -7.74
C ALA A 89 10.13 8.19 -7.22
N LEU A 90 11.18 8.71 -7.88
CA LEU A 90 11.82 9.97 -7.49
C LEU A 90 10.88 11.18 -7.65
N ARG A 91 10.11 11.24 -8.74
CA ARG A 91 9.10 12.30 -8.93
C ARG A 91 8.02 12.25 -7.84
N ALA A 92 7.46 11.07 -7.60
CA ALA A 92 6.44 10.87 -6.57
C ALA A 92 6.98 11.19 -5.17
N ALA A 93 8.23 10.83 -4.88
CA ALA A 93 8.87 11.16 -3.61
C ALA A 93 9.12 12.66 -3.44
N ALA A 94 9.49 13.37 -4.52
CA ALA A 94 9.63 14.82 -4.49
C ALA A 94 8.28 15.53 -4.24
N GLU A 95 7.21 15.06 -4.89
CA GLU A 95 5.84 15.55 -4.68
C GLU A 95 5.39 15.33 -3.23
N LEU A 96 5.55 14.11 -2.72
CA LEU A 96 5.16 13.78 -1.34
C LEU A 96 5.98 14.56 -0.32
N LYS A 97 7.29 14.75 -0.53
CA LYS A 97 8.14 15.59 0.33
C LYS A 97 7.68 17.05 0.32
N ALA A 98 7.28 17.59 -0.83
CA ALA A 98 6.80 18.96 -0.96
C ALA A 98 5.45 19.19 -0.26
N ALA A 99 4.63 18.15 -0.14
CA ALA A 99 3.39 18.16 0.64
C ALA A 99 3.61 18.18 2.17
N ASP A 100 4.87 18.15 2.63
CA ASP A 100 5.29 18.13 4.03
C ASP A 100 4.57 17.03 4.84
N PRO A 101 4.93 15.76 4.59
CA PRO A 101 4.24 14.64 5.20
C PRO A 101 4.48 14.68 6.71
N GLN A 102 3.41 14.49 7.47
CA GLN A 102 3.43 14.57 8.93
C GLN A 102 3.70 13.20 9.55
N ASP A 103 3.42 12.13 8.81
CA ASP A 103 3.65 10.76 9.23
C ASP A 103 5.16 10.43 9.29
N PRO A 104 5.70 9.98 10.45
CA PRO A 104 7.10 9.58 10.58
C PRO A 104 7.51 8.43 9.65
N GLU A 105 6.65 7.44 9.43
CA GLU A 105 6.94 6.30 8.56
C GLU A 105 7.11 6.76 7.11
N VAL A 106 6.29 7.71 6.67
CA VAL A 106 6.43 8.33 5.35
C VAL A 106 7.79 9.02 5.21
N ARG A 107 8.26 9.72 6.25
CA ARG A 107 9.58 10.36 6.22
C ARG A 107 10.71 9.33 6.12
N ASP A 108 10.61 8.21 6.83
CA ASP A 108 11.59 7.11 6.74
C ASP A 108 11.62 6.50 5.34
N ILE A 109 10.45 6.30 4.71
CA ILE A 109 10.35 5.81 3.34
C ILE A 109 10.98 6.81 2.36
N LEU A 110 10.70 8.11 2.50
CA LEU A 110 11.28 9.16 1.67
C LEU A 110 12.81 9.19 1.78
N ALA A 111 13.35 9.07 2.99
CA ALA A 111 14.79 9.04 3.24
C ALA A 111 15.48 7.85 2.56
N ARG A 112 14.78 6.71 2.42
CA ARG A 112 15.29 5.54 1.69
C ARG A 112 15.32 5.76 0.17
N VAL A 113 14.31 6.43 -0.38
CA VAL A 113 14.14 6.55 -1.85
C VAL A 113 14.90 7.74 -2.42
N LEU A 114 14.84 8.89 -1.75
CA LEU A 114 15.56 10.10 -2.12
C LEU A 114 16.96 10.06 -1.48
N PRO A 115 18.04 9.86 -2.25
CA PRO A 115 19.36 10.13 -1.73
C PRO A 115 19.44 11.61 -1.33
N GLU A 116 20.02 11.91 -0.16
CA GLU A 116 20.33 13.28 0.23
C GLU A 116 21.10 13.95 -0.92
N ALA A 117 20.55 15.06 -1.43
CA ALA A 117 21.16 15.85 -2.50
C ALA A 117 22.26 16.75 -1.95
#